data_AF-A0A183TRZ6-F1
#
_entry.id   AF-A0A183TRZ6-F1
#
_cell.length_a   1.000
_cell.length_b   1.000
_cell.length_c   1.000
_cell.angle_alpha   90.00
_cell.angle_beta   90.00
_cell.angle_gamma   90.00
#
_symmetry.space_group_name_H-M   'P 1'
#
loop_
_entity.id
_entity.type
_entity.pdbx_description
1 polymer ?
#
loop_
_entity_poly.entity_id
_entity_poly.type
_entity_poly.pdbx_seq_one_letter_code
_entity_poly.pdbx_strand_id
1 'polypeptide(L)'
;MIRQVRKNSESIIIQQAIQKPKVIFHYINGRLKSKDPVIILIDGNCVEVVENCEKAEHLGRFFASVFTREHEIQLDYVNSAAIEAGPVLEQILFPEPPVDRELRNLKEAKSSGLDD
;
A
#
# COMPACT_ATOMS: atom_id res chain seq x y z
N MET A 1 -3.68 4.81 -33.02
CA MET A 1 -3.92 3.35 -33.20
C MET A 1 -3.37 2.47 -32.08
N ILE A 2 -2.10 2.61 -31.66
CA ILE A 2 -1.43 1.70 -30.70
C ILE A 2 -2.19 1.54 -29.36
N ARG A 3 -2.72 2.64 -28.80
CA ARG A 3 -3.47 2.61 -27.53
C ARG A 3 -4.78 1.81 -27.63
N GLN A 4 -5.47 1.89 -28.77
CA GLN A 4 -6.75 1.20 -28.95
C GLN A 4 -6.54 -0.30 -29.14
N VAL A 5 -5.53 -0.68 -29.93
CA VAL A 5 -5.14 -2.09 -30.11
C VAL A 5 -4.77 -2.73 -28.77
N ARG A 6 -4.05 -2.00 -27.90
CA ARG A 6 -3.71 -2.46 -26.55
C ARG A 6 -4.94 -2.69 -25.69
N LYS A 7 -5.85 -1.71 -25.60
CA LYS A 7 -7.09 -1.84 -24.82
C LYS A 7 -7.91 -3.05 -25.26
N ASN A 8 -8.00 -3.28 -26.56
CA ASN A 8 -8.71 -4.44 -27.10
C ASN A 8 -8.05 -5.76 -26.67
N SER A 9 -6.71 -5.85 -26.70
CA SER A 9 -5.98 -7.04 -26.25
C SER A 9 -6.09 -7.30 -24.73
N GLU A 10 -6.08 -6.26 -23.90
CA GLU A 10 -6.25 -6.38 -22.44
C GLU A 10 -7.65 -6.84 -22.07
N SER A 11 -8.67 -6.35 -22.78
CA SER A 11 -10.05 -6.80 -22.60
C SER A 11 -10.20 -8.31 -22.84
N ILE A 12 -9.52 -8.85 -23.86
CA ILE A 12 -9.50 -10.29 -24.16
C ILE A 12 -8.84 -11.08 -23.03
N ILE A 13 -7.72 -10.58 -22.49
CA ILE A 13 -7.00 -11.22 -21.38
C ILE A 13 -7.87 -11.29 -20.12
N ILE A 14 -8.61 -10.22 -19.82
CA ILE A 14 -9.52 -10.17 -18.66
C ILE A 14 -10.67 -11.17 -18.83
N GLN A 15 -11.25 -11.28 -20.03
CA GLN A 15 -12.30 -12.26 -20.32
C GLN A 15 -11.79 -13.71 -20.15
N GLN A 16 -10.58 -14.00 -20.63
CA GLN A 16 -9.96 -15.33 -20.48
C GLN A 16 -9.60 -15.66 -19.02
N ALA A 17 -9.31 -14.64 -18.20
CA ALA A 17 -8.92 -14.83 -16.81
C ALA A 17 -10.01 -15.45 -15.95
N ILE A 18 -11.28 -15.25 -16.31
CA ILE A 18 -12.44 -15.85 -15.64
C ILE A 18 -12.32 -17.38 -15.65
N GLN A 19 -11.86 -17.96 -16.76
CA GLN A 19 -11.68 -19.41 -16.90
C GLN A 19 -10.26 -19.86 -16.58
N LYS A 20 -9.25 -19.01 -16.81
CA LYS A 20 -7.84 -19.32 -16.61
C LYS A 20 -7.11 -18.18 -15.91
N PRO A 21 -7.14 -18.11 -14.56
CA PRO A 21 -6.63 -16.98 -13.80
C PRO A 21 -5.11 -16.75 -13.97
N LYS A 22 -4.35 -17.81 -14.29
CA LYS A 22 -2.91 -17.71 -14.55
C LYS A 22 -2.56 -16.79 -15.73
N VAL A 23 -3.47 -16.51 -16.67
CA VAL A 23 -3.18 -15.64 -17.82
C VAL A 23 -2.91 -14.21 -17.38
N ILE A 24 -3.63 -13.70 -16.37
CA ILE A 24 -3.37 -12.37 -15.79
C ILE A 24 -1.97 -12.32 -15.17
N PHE A 25 -1.59 -13.36 -14.42
CA PHE A 25 -0.28 -13.42 -13.79
C PHE A 25 0.87 -13.36 -14.83
N HIS A 26 0.75 -14.09 -15.94
CA HIS A 26 1.74 -14.04 -17.03
C HIS A 26 1.73 -12.68 -17.73
N TYR A 27 0.55 -12.08 -17.92
CA TYR A 27 0.43 -10.75 -18.51
C TYR A 27 1.13 -9.70 -17.64
N ILE A 28 0.82 -9.65 -16.35
CA ILE A 28 1.43 -8.73 -15.38
C ILE A 28 2.94 -8.96 -15.34
N ASN A 29 3.40 -10.20 -15.20
CA ASN A 29 4.83 -10.49 -15.16
C ASN A 29 5.55 -10.16 -16.46
N GLY A 30 4.94 -10.36 -17.62
CA GLY A 30 5.51 -9.94 -18.90
C GLY A 30 5.59 -8.42 -19.05
N ARG A 31 4.70 -7.67 -18.39
CA ARG A 31 4.69 -6.20 -18.37
C ARG A 31 5.66 -5.62 -17.34
N LEU A 32 5.85 -6.32 -16.21
CA LEU A 32 6.81 -5.99 -15.16
C LEU A 32 8.24 -6.40 -15.50
N LYS A 33 8.42 -7.42 -16.35
CA LYS A 33 9.71 -7.76 -16.95
C LYS A 33 10.08 -6.69 -17.98
N SER A 34 10.55 -5.54 -17.49
CA SER A 34 11.25 -4.59 -18.32
C SER A 34 12.52 -5.26 -18.87
N LYS A 35 12.78 -5.10 -20.17
CA LYS A 35 14.11 -5.34 -20.76
C LYS A 35 15.08 -4.20 -20.47
N ASP A 36 14.54 -3.04 -20.12
CA ASP A 36 15.30 -1.91 -19.63
C ASP A 36 15.57 -2.10 -18.13
N PRO A 37 16.81 -1.85 -17.67
CA PRO A 37 17.12 -1.93 -16.26
C PRO A 37 16.21 -0.97 -15.52
N VAL A 38 15.73 -1.46 -14.38
CA VAL A 38 15.21 -0.71 -13.23
C VAL A 38 15.53 0.77 -13.36
N ILE A 39 14.49 1.61 -13.36
CA ILE A 39 14.56 3.08 -13.33
C ILE A 39 15.88 3.53 -12.70
N ILE A 40 16.74 4.17 -13.48
CA ILE A 40 17.99 4.75 -13.00
C ILE A 40 17.59 5.79 -11.95
N LEU A 41 17.90 5.49 -10.69
CA LEU A 41 17.68 6.42 -9.59
C LEU A 41 18.88 7.36 -9.58
N ILE A 42 18.60 8.64 -9.75
CA ILE A 42 19.61 9.69 -9.75
C ILE A 42 19.47 10.46 -8.44
N ASP A 43 20.58 10.66 -7.73
CA ASP A 43 20.61 11.41 -6.48
C ASP A 43 20.53 12.93 -6.72
N GLY A 44 20.55 13.70 -5.63
CA GLY A 44 20.54 15.18 -5.69
C GLY A 44 21.75 15.81 -6.40
N ASN A 45 22.81 15.04 -6.66
CA ASN A 45 24.02 15.46 -7.35
C ASN A 45 24.05 15.01 -8.82
N CYS A 46 22.93 14.54 -9.36
CA CYS A 46 22.82 14.01 -10.71
C CYS A 46 23.66 12.74 -10.96
N VAL A 47 23.99 11.98 -9.91
CA VAL A 47 24.76 10.73 -10.00
C VAL A 47 23.81 9.53 -9.90
N GLU A 48 24.06 8.51 -10.72
CA GLU A 48 23.34 7.25 -10.63
C GLU A 48 23.62 6.57 -9.29
N VAL A 49 22.57 6.32 -8.52
CA VAL A 49 22.60 5.46 -7.35
C VAL A 49 22.64 4.03 -7.86
N VAL A 50 23.80 3.38 -7.80
CA VAL A 50 23.99 2.00 -8.32
C VAL A 50 23.72 0.97 -7.21
N GLU A 51 23.95 1.32 -5.95
CA GLU A 51 23.86 0.39 -4.82
C GLU A 51 22.41 0.16 -4.37
N ASN A 52 22.04 -1.10 -4.15
CA ASN A 52 20.66 -1.47 -3.84
C ASN A 52 20.16 -0.94 -2.48
N CYS A 53 21.04 -0.83 -1.48
CA CYS A 53 20.67 -0.29 -0.17
C CYS A 53 20.36 1.21 -0.26
N GLU A 54 21.17 1.96 -1.00
CA GLU A 54 20.98 3.38 -1.28
C GLU A 54 19.70 3.62 -2.10
N LYS A 55 19.42 2.77 -3.10
CA LYS A 55 18.16 2.80 -3.84
C LYS A 55 16.94 2.60 -2.93
N ALA A 56 17.02 1.61 -2.02
CA ALA A 56 15.96 1.33 -1.07
C ALA A 56 15.73 2.49 -0.10
N GLU A 57 16.80 3.14 0.37
CA GLU A 57 16.72 4.32 1.23
C GLU A 57 16.09 5.51 0.49
N HIS A 58 16.53 5.79 -0.75
CA HIS A 58 15.96 6.87 -1.58
C HIS A 58 14.46 6.68 -1.82
N LEU A 59 14.05 5.46 -2.19
CA LEU A 59 12.64 5.13 -2.36
C LEU A 59 11.87 5.21 -1.05
N GLY A 60 12.46 4.77 0.06
CA GLY A 60 11.88 4.89 1.40
C GLY A 60 11.60 6.35 1.79
N ARG A 61 12.57 7.24 1.57
CA ARG A 61 12.42 8.69 1.80
C ARG A 61 11.37 9.31 0.88
N PHE A 62 11.34 8.93 -0.39
CA PHE A 62 10.33 9.40 -1.34
C PHE A 62 8.92 8.99 -0.91
N PHE A 63 8.72 7.72 -0.55
CA PHE A 63 7.42 7.24 -0.10
C PHE A 63 7.02 7.84 1.24
N ALA A 64 7.95 8.05 2.17
CA ALA A 64 7.68 8.82 3.38
C ALA A 64 7.20 10.23 3.00
N SER A 65 7.94 10.99 2.19
CA SER A 65 7.54 12.34 1.76
C SER A 65 6.16 12.42 1.10
N VAL A 66 5.76 11.41 0.32
CA VAL A 66 4.46 11.38 -0.37
C VAL A 66 3.31 10.92 0.54
N PHE A 67 3.56 9.95 1.41
CA PHE A 67 2.52 9.29 2.22
C PHE A 67 2.45 9.79 3.67
N THR A 68 3.50 10.43 4.18
CA THR A 68 3.52 11.10 5.49
C THR A 68 3.43 12.60 5.29
N ARG A 69 2.42 13.06 4.55
CA ARG A 69 2.04 14.48 4.52
C ARG A 69 1.49 14.87 5.90
N GLU A 70 2.35 14.87 6.90
CA GLU A 70 2.19 15.65 8.12
C GLU A 70 2.20 17.10 7.66
N HIS A 71 1.07 17.75 7.86
CA HIS A 71 0.94 19.15 7.52
C HIS A 71 2.00 19.91 8.32
N GLU A 72 2.99 20.48 7.63
CA GLU A 72 4.07 21.30 8.19
C GLU A 72 3.56 22.64 8.77
N ILE A 73 2.29 22.67 9.15
CA ILE A 73 1.57 23.81 9.67
C ILE A 73 1.28 23.48 11.14
N GLN A 74 1.93 24.25 12.02
CA GLN A 74 1.48 24.58 13.38
C GLN A 74 1.88 23.68 14.57
N LEU A 75 3.14 23.24 14.70
CA LEU A 75 3.59 22.68 16.00
C LEU A 75 3.50 23.69 17.17
N ASP A 76 3.63 25.00 16.92
CA ASP A 76 3.51 26.02 17.98
C ASP A 76 2.06 26.43 18.33
N TYR A 77 1.07 26.13 17.48
CA TYR A 77 -0.34 26.45 17.76
C TYR A 77 -1.13 25.24 18.31
N VAL A 78 -0.62 24.01 18.13
CA VAL A 78 -1.26 22.79 18.63
C VAL A 78 -1.28 22.69 20.16
N ASN A 79 -0.39 23.39 20.89
CA ASN A 79 -0.45 23.40 22.36
C ASN A 79 -1.60 24.25 22.93
N SER A 80 -2.13 25.21 22.18
CA SER A 80 -3.23 26.08 22.64
C SER A 80 -4.57 25.80 21.97
N ALA A 81 -4.57 25.24 20.74
CA ALA A 81 -5.80 24.97 19.99
C ALA A 81 -6.27 23.52 19.99
N ALA A 82 -5.54 22.58 20.61
CA ALA A 82 -6.04 21.22 20.86
C ALA A 82 -7.31 21.18 21.74
N ILE A 83 -7.71 22.33 22.31
CA ILE A 83 -8.94 22.49 23.09
C ILE A 83 -10.17 22.72 22.17
N GLU A 84 -10.02 23.18 20.93
CA GLU A 84 -11.17 23.63 20.13
C GLU A 84 -11.05 23.26 18.63
N ALA A 85 -11.78 22.21 18.24
CA ALA A 85 -12.31 21.95 16.89
C ALA A 85 -11.36 21.47 15.76
N GLY A 86 -11.16 20.14 15.69
CA GLY A 86 -10.91 19.35 14.46
C GLY A 86 -11.75 18.06 14.53
N PRO A 87 -12.05 17.35 13.40
CA PRO A 87 -13.10 16.33 13.37
C PRO A 87 -12.78 15.24 14.40
N VAL A 88 -13.56 15.29 15.47
CA VAL A 88 -13.49 14.40 16.61
C VAL A 88 -13.63 13.00 16.02
N LEU A 89 -12.54 12.21 16.03
CA LEU A 89 -12.72 10.77 16.11
C LEU A 89 -13.49 10.60 17.41
N GLU A 90 -14.81 10.43 17.31
CA GLU A 90 -15.65 10.12 18.45
C GLU A 90 -14.93 9.02 19.20
N GLN A 91 -14.57 9.29 20.47
CA GLN A 91 -13.97 8.28 21.31
C GLN A 91 -14.96 7.12 21.35
N ILE A 92 -14.65 6.04 20.64
CA ILE A 92 -15.44 4.82 20.67
C ILE A 92 -15.15 4.19 22.03
N LEU A 93 -15.94 4.56 23.02
CA LEU A 93 -15.91 3.96 24.34
C LEU A 93 -16.66 2.64 24.26
N PHE A 94 -15.93 1.53 24.31
CA PHE A 94 -16.55 0.24 24.50
C PHE A 94 -16.93 0.08 25.98
N PRO A 95 -18.21 -0.12 26.32
CA PRO A 95 -18.58 -0.41 27.69
C PRO A 95 -17.97 -1.76 28.10
N GLU A 96 -17.44 -1.84 29.32
CA GLU A 96 -16.76 -3.04 29.84
C GLU A 96 -17.66 -4.29 29.87
N PRO A 97 -18.95 -4.23 30.30
CA PRO A 97 -19.79 -5.42 30.39
C PRO A 97 -20.04 -6.19 29.08
N PRO A 98 -20.34 -5.56 27.93
CA PRO A 98 -20.46 -6.27 26.66
C PRO A 98 -19.13 -6.80 26.15
N VAL A 99 -18.02 -6.06 26.33
CA VAL A 99 -16.68 -6.52 25.91
C VAL A 99 -16.30 -7.80 26.65
N ASP A 100 -16.47 -7.82 27.97
CA ASP A 100 -16.19 -9.00 28.78
C ASP A 100 -17.03 -10.21 28.39
N ARG A 101 -18.31 -9.99 28.06
CA ARG A 101 -19.19 -11.06 27.61
C ARG A 101 -18.73 -11.65 26.27
N GLU A 102 -18.38 -10.80 25.30
CA GLU A 102 -17.90 -11.27 23.99
C GLU A 102 -16.55 -12.00 24.12
N LEU A 103 -15.64 -11.52 24.96
CA LEU A 103 -14.36 -12.17 25.23
C LEU A 103 -14.52 -13.56 25.88
N ARG A 104 -15.46 -13.72 26.82
CA ARG A 104 -15.77 -15.02 27.43
C ARG A 104 -16.44 -16.01 26.46
N ASN A 105 -17.11 -15.50 25.44
CA ASN A 105 -17.78 -16.32 24.42
C ASN A 105 -16.86 -16.67 23.24
N LEU A 106 -15.62 -16.17 23.24
CA LEU A 106 -14.65 -16.45 22.20
C LEU A 106 -14.24 -17.94 22.26
N LYS A 107 -14.57 -18.70 21.22
CA LYS A 107 -14.10 -20.09 21.10
C LYS A 107 -12.63 -20.09 20.71
N GLU A 108 -11.87 -21.07 21.20
CA GLU A 108 -10.49 -21.29 20.75
C GLU A 108 -10.47 -21.37 19.22
N ALA A 109 -9.71 -20.47 18.60
CA ALA A 109 -9.46 -20.54 17.17
C ALA A 109 -8.56 -21.77 16.94
N LYS A 110 -9.14 -22.86 16.43
CA LYS A 110 -8.34 -23.92 15.84
C LYS A 110 -7.76 -23.36 14.54
N SER A 111 -6.49 -22.98 14.60
CA SER A 111 -5.70 -22.76 13.38
C SER A 111 -5.80 -24.03 12.55
N SER A 112 -6.38 -23.93 11.35
CA SER A 112 -6.38 -24.99 10.35
C SER A 112 -4.97 -25.08 9.74
N GLY A 113 -3.99 -25.38 10.57
CA GLY A 113 -2.64 -25.69 10.15
C GLY A 113 -2.70 -26.89 9.19
N LEU A 114 -2.02 -26.75 8.07
CA LEU A 114 -1.86 -27.76 7.04
C LEU A 114 -1.29 -29.04 7.68
N ASP A 115 -2.10 -30.10 7.73
CA ASP A 115 -1.58 -31.48 7.82
C ASP A 115 -1.30 -31.94 6.38
N ASP A 116 -0.07 -32.45 6.21
CA ASP A 116 0.59 -33.07 5.04
C ASP A 116 1.14 -32.17 3.91
#